data_AF-A0AAD8Z406-F1
#
_entry.id   AF-A0AAD8Z406-F1
#
_cell.length_a   1.000
_cell.length_b   1.000
_cell.length_c   1.000
_cell.angle_alpha   90.00
_cell.angle_beta   90.00
_cell.angle_gamma   90.00
#
_symmetry.space_group_name_H-M   'P 1'
#
loop_
_entity.id
_entity.type
_entity.pdbx_description
1 polymer ?
#
loop_
_entity_poly.entity_id
_entity_poly.type
_entity_poly.pdbx_seq_one_letter_code
_entity_poly.pdbx_strand_id
1 'polypeptide(L)'
;MLTLCSSDKSREFWDTRSRTDYALLRREVARWTDQSVATLQDALDDADWDMFRRSTDVVSEFTGAVVGFIGKLVDNTIPRTTIKKFPNQKPWVDKTIREALNSRITIAYNAGIISGNTDEYKSAAYGVRRAVREAKRRYGRKLETQFQQSGSRSLWQGLRMITDCGSPPSGLMSADESLANKLNTFFTRFEATSSSANASSANANSTSANGTIGANNGACAEPTIEQRPLIITDSDVRNVFKRVNTRKAAGPYGICGRVLKACANQLAPVFTDIFNLSLTLGIVPSSFK
;
A
#
# COMPACT_ATOMS: atom_id res chain seq x y z
N MET A 1 -58.97 -6.34 4.28
CA MET A 1 -58.87 -7.57 5.08
C MET A 1 -58.12 -8.62 4.26
N LEU A 2 -56.78 -8.62 4.32
CA LEU A 2 -55.96 -9.69 3.76
C LEU A 2 -54.80 -9.92 4.73
N THR A 3 -54.93 -11.03 5.45
CA THR A 3 -54.03 -11.53 6.49
C THR A 3 -53.12 -12.59 5.88
N LEU A 4 -51.90 -12.70 6.43
CA LEU A 4 -50.95 -13.83 6.37
C LEU A 4 -50.21 -13.98 5.02
N CYS A 5 -48.88 -14.07 4.97
CA CYS A 5 -48.07 -15.02 5.71
C CYS A 5 -46.65 -14.47 5.99
N SER A 6 -46.31 -14.38 7.27
CA SER A 6 -44.96 -14.17 7.79
C SER A 6 -44.35 -15.55 8.02
N SER A 7 -43.35 -15.94 7.21
CA SER A 7 -42.57 -17.16 7.44
C SER A 7 -41.07 -16.87 7.36
N ASP A 8 -40.51 -16.60 8.53
CA ASP A 8 -39.27 -17.14 9.08
C ASP A 8 -38.22 -17.74 8.10
N LYS A 9 -37.54 -16.89 7.33
CA LYS A 9 -36.31 -17.23 6.58
C LYS A 9 -35.00 -16.95 7.35
N SER A 10 -35.08 -16.67 8.65
CA SER A 10 -33.93 -16.22 9.43
C SER A 10 -33.22 -17.34 10.22
N ARG A 11 -33.73 -18.58 10.19
CA ARG A 11 -33.18 -19.72 10.93
C ARG A 11 -32.22 -20.62 10.14
N GLU A 12 -32.28 -20.64 8.80
CA GLU A 12 -31.49 -21.61 8.01
C GLU A 12 -30.03 -21.19 7.73
N PHE A 13 -29.63 -19.95 8.00
CA PHE A 13 -28.34 -19.45 7.54
C PHE A 13 -27.13 -19.85 8.42
N TRP A 14 -27.36 -20.33 9.64
CA TRP A 14 -26.28 -20.69 10.57
C TRP A 14 -26.00 -22.19 10.69
N ASP A 15 -26.83 -23.05 10.09
CA ASP A 15 -26.79 -24.50 10.33
C ASP A 15 -26.27 -25.34 9.15
N THR A 16 -25.90 -24.70 8.03
CA THR A 16 -25.18 -25.40 6.95
C THR A 16 -23.68 -25.37 7.22
N ARG A 17 -23.23 -26.33 8.03
CA ARG A 17 -21.82 -26.73 8.14
C ARG A 17 -21.39 -27.43 6.85
N SER A 18 -21.43 -26.72 5.72
CA SER A 18 -20.74 -27.14 4.50
C SER A 18 -19.26 -26.91 4.73
N ARG A 19 -18.59 -27.99 5.15
CA ARG A 19 -17.15 -28.12 5.27
C ARG A 19 -16.55 -28.22 3.86
N THR A 20 -16.74 -27.17 3.05
CA THR A 20 -15.94 -26.95 1.85
C THR A 20 -14.60 -26.40 2.34
N ASP A 21 -13.52 -27.15 2.08
CA ASP A 21 -12.13 -26.75 2.35
C ASP A 21 -11.78 -25.57 1.43
N TYR A 22 -12.33 -24.40 1.72
CA TYR A 22 -11.87 -23.16 1.12
C TYR A 22 -10.50 -22.86 1.71
N ALA A 23 -9.48 -22.84 0.85
CA ALA A 23 -8.13 -22.46 1.23
C ALA A 23 -8.17 -21.13 1.99
N LEU A 24 -7.78 -21.18 3.27
CA LEU A 24 -7.69 -20.01 4.12
C LEU A 24 -6.68 -19.04 3.50
N LEU A 25 -7.13 -17.83 3.15
CA LEU A 25 -6.22 -16.77 2.71
C LEU A 25 -5.45 -16.29 3.94
N ARG A 26 -4.22 -16.76 4.09
CA ARG A 26 -3.28 -16.29 5.10
C ARG A 26 -2.45 -15.18 4.49
N ARG A 27 -2.46 -14.02 5.15
CA ARG A 27 -1.51 -12.95 4.85
C ARG A 27 -0.77 -12.57 6.11
N GLU A 28 0.54 -12.43 6.01
CA GLU A 28 1.35 -11.86 7.07
C GLU A 28 1.29 -10.35 6.99
N VAL A 29 1.14 -9.72 8.16
CA VAL A 29 1.09 -8.27 8.27
C VAL A 29 1.97 -7.87 9.44
N ALA A 30 2.89 -6.93 9.22
CA ALA A 30 3.66 -6.31 10.29
C ALA A 30 2.73 -5.52 11.22
N ARG A 31 2.81 -5.77 12.52
CA ARG A 31 1.98 -5.11 13.53
C ARG A 31 2.73 -3.92 14.12
N TRP A 32 2.39 -2.74 13.62
CA TRP A 32 2.94 -1.47 14.08
C TRP A 32 2.15 -0.95 15.28
N THR A 33 2.78 -0.93 16.45
CA THR A 33 2.31 -0.26 17.67
C THR A 33 3.23 0.91 18.01
N ASP A 34 2.73 1.87 18.78
CA ASP A 34 3.55 3.01 19.24
C ASP A 34 4.77 2.51 20.02
N GLN A 35 4.60 1.45 20.84
CA GLN A 35 5.70 0.78 21.53
C GLN A 35 6.74 0.21 20.57
N SER A 36 6.34 -0.54 19.53
CA SER A 36 7.29 -1.12 18.58
C SER A 36 8.05 -0.06 17.78
N VAL A 37 7.40 1.09 17.53
CA VAL A 37 8.03 2.22 16.84
C VAL A 37 9.05 2.91 17.74
N ALA A 38 8.70 3.16 19.01
CA ALA A 38 9.63 3.74 19.99
C ALA A 38 10.86 2.85 20.18
N THR A 39 10.68 1.55 20.39
CA THR A 39 11.80 0.60 20.53
C THR A 39 12.68 0.53 19.28
N LEU A 40 12.10 0.65 18.08
CA LEU A 40 12.87 0.74 16.84
C LEU A 40 13.63 2.07 16.74
N GLN A 41 13.06 3.19 17.18
CA GLN A 41 13.73 4.49 17.21
C GLN A 41 14.92 4.45 18.17
N ASP A 42 14.72 3.98 19.41
CA ASP A 42 15.79 3.87 20.41
C ASP A 42 16.94 2.99 19.90
N ALA A 43 16.63 1.83 19.30
CA ALA A 43 17.65 0.94 18.74
C ALA A 43 18.41 1.54 17.53
N LEU A 44 17.80 2.48 16.80
CA LEU A 44 18.46 3.20 15.70
C LEU A 44 19.27 4.41 16.20
N ASP A 45 18.87 5.02 17.31
CA ASP A 45 19.62 6.08 17.99
C ASP A 45 20.89 5.52 18.65
N ASP A 46 20.83 4.30 19.20
CA ASP A 46 21.99 3.61 19.79
C ASP A 46 22.94 2.97 18.76
N ALA A 47 22.59 3.00 17.47
CA ALA A 47 23.37 2.35 16.42
C ALA A 47 24.66 3.13 16.10
N ASP A 48 25.81 2.46 16.17
CA ASP A 48 27.09 3.02 15.70
C ASP A 48 27.17 2.96 14.17
N TRP A 49 26.67 4.02 13.51
CA TRP A 49 26.72 4.16 12.05
C TRP A 49 28.15 4.29 11.51
N ASP A 50 29.07 4.83 12.31
CA ASP A 50 30.48 4.99 11.93
C ASP A 50 31.20 3.64 11.83
N MET A 51 30.77 2.64 12.59
CA MET A 51 31.26 1.27 12.42
C MET A 51 31.07 0.76 10.98
N PHE A 52 29.91 1.01 10.38
CA PHE A 52 29.65 0.60 9.00
C PHE A 52 30.47 1.43 8.01
N ARG A 53 30.63 2.73 8.26
CA ARG A 53 31.45 3.63 7.43
C ARG A 53 32.92 3.22 7.42
N ARG A 54 33.48 2.79 8.54
CA ARG A 54 34.88 2.34 8.67
C ARG A 54 35.15 0.97 8.05
N SER A 55 34.10 0.20 7.76
CA SER A 55 34.25 -1.18 7.27
C SER A 55 34.52 -1.27 5.77
N THR A 56 34.17 -0.24 4.99
CA THR A 56 34.34 -0.22 3.53
C THR A 56 34.30 1.20 2.97
N ASP A 57 35.22 1.50 2.04
CA ASP A 57 35.23 2.75 1.30
C ASP A 57 34.25 2.71 0.10
N VAL A 58 33.64 1.55 -0.17
CA VAL A 58 32.71 1.35 -1.28
C VAL A 58 31.29 1.73 -0.85
N VAL A 59 30.75 2.82 -1.41
CA VAL A 59 29.41 3.35 -1.08
C VAL A 59 28.31 2.29 -1.17
N SER A 60 28.40 1.40 -2.16
CA SER A 60 27.42 0.32 -2.37
C SER A 60 27.41 -0.67 -1.20
N GLU A 61 28.57 -1.05 -0.68
CA GLU A 61 28.68 -1.99 0.44
C GLU A 61 28.25 -1.33 1.74
N PHE A 62 28.66 -0.07 1.97
CA PHE A 62 28.22 0.72 3.11
C PHE A 62 26.69 0.87 3.13
N THR A 63 26.11 1.26 1.99
CA THR A 63 24.65 1.40 1.86
C THR A 63 23.95 0.06 2.07
N GLY A 64 24.48 -1.03 1.50
CA GLY A 64 23.95 -2.37 1.68
C GLY A 64 23.97 -2.81 3.15
N ALA A 65 25.04 -2.54 3.88
CA ALA A 65 25.18 -2.83 5.30
C ALA A 65 24.18 -2.04 6.14
N VAL A 66 24.06 -0.72 5.91
CA VAL A 66 23.09 0.14 6.58
C VAL A 66 21.65 -0.34 6.34
N VAL A 67 21.28 -0.57 5.08
CA VAL A 67 19.93 -1.03 4.71
C VAL A 67 19.65 -2.43 5.30
N GLY A 68 20.62 -3.33 5.25
CA GLY A 68 20.51 -4.67 5.84
C GLY A 68 20.35 -4.65 7.35
N PHE A 69 21.10 -3.79 8.04
CA PHE A 69 20.99 -3.59 9.49
C PHE A 69 19.62 -3.03 9.88
N ILE A 70 19.13 -2.01 9.17
CA ILE A 70 17.78 -1.46 9.36
C ILE A 70 16.73 -2.57 9.16
N GLY A 71 16.85 -3.38 8.10
CA GLY A 71 15.96 -4.51 7.84
C GLY A 71 15.93 -5.51 9.00
N LYS A 72 17.10 -5.86 9.54
CA LYS A 72 17.23 -6.75 10.70
C LYS A 72 16.61 -6.16 11.96
N LEU A 73 16.83 -4.87 12.24
CA LEU A 73 16.20 -4.19 13.38
C LEU A 73 14.68 -4.18 13.26
N VAL A 74 14.15 -3.92 12.06
CA VAL A 74 12.72 -3.96 11.78
C VAL A 74 12.15 -5.35 12.01
N ASP A 75 12.81 -6.39 11.54
CA ASP A 75 12.34 -7.77 11.71
C ASP A 75 12.40 -8.24 13.17
N ASN A 76 13.35 -7.75 13.96
CA ASN A 76 13.48 -8.08 15.38
C ASN A 76 12.50 -7.30 16.28
N THR A 77 12.22 -6.03 15.95
CA THR A 77 11.40 -5.15 16.78
C THR A 77 9.91 -5.21 16.43
N ILE A 78 9.58 -5.48 15.16
CA ILE A 78 8.20 -5.41 14.68
C ILE A 78 7.60 -6.80 14.56
N PRO A 79 6.67 -7.17 15.47
CA PRO A 79 6.05 -8.49 15.41
C PRO A 79 5.22 -8.64 14.14
N ARG A 80 5.40 -9.77 13.46
CA ARG A 80 4.56 -10.18 12.32
C ARG A 80 3.36 -10.96 12.82
N THR A 81 2.17 -10.57 12.40
CA THR A 81 0.93 -11.28 12.69
C THR A 81 0.33 -11.87 11.43
N THR A 82 -0.05 -13.14 11.48
CA THR A 82 -0.82 -13.77 10.40
C THR A 82 -2.29 -13.42 10.55
N ILE A 83 -2.86 -12.80 9.52
CA ILE A 83 -4.30 -12.56 9.44
C ILE A 83 -4.90 -13.65 8.56
N LYS A 84 -5.81 -14.42 9.15
CA LYS A 84 -6.64 -15.39 8.43
C LYS A 84 -7.85 -14.66 7.86
N LYS A 85 -8.05 -14.73 6.54
CA LYS A 85 -9.25 -14.27 5.85
C LYS A 85 -9.94 -15.46 5.22
N PHE A 86 -11.24 -15.53 5.42
CA PHE A 86 -12.08 -16.49 4.72
C PHE A 86 -12.53 -15.86 3.39
N PRO A 87 -12.46 -16.57 2.25
CA PRO A 87 -12.89 -16.03 0.96
C PRO A 87 -14.32 -15.47 1.00
N ASN A 88 -15.21 -16.12 1.74
CA ASN A 88 -16.62 -15.74 1.87
C ASN A 88 -16.91 -14.80 3.06
N GLN A 89 -15.89 -14.14 3.64
CA GLN A 89 -16.08 -13.26 4.78
C GLN A 89 -16.87 -12.01 4.35
N LYS A 90 -18.12 -11.92 4.84
CA LYS A 90 -18.98 -10.79 4.52
C LYS A 90 -18.39 -9.47 5.07
N PRO A 91 -18.38 -8.38 4.29
CA PRO A 91 -17.70 -7.13 4.65
C PRO A 91 -18.35 -6.39 5.83
N TRP A 92 -19.60 -6.72 6.17
CA TRP A 92 -20.31 -6.20 7.33
C TRP A 92 -20.01 -6.96 8.64
N VAL A 93 -19.21 -8.03 8.62
CA VAL A 93 -18.81 -8.75 9.84
C VAL A 93 -17.68 -8.00 10.54
N ASP A 94 -18.00 -7.39 11.69
CA ASP A 94 -17.06 -6.57 12.46
C ASP A 94 -16.69 -7.20 13.82
N LYS A 95 -15.99 -6.43 14.66
CA LYS A 95 -15.59 -6.87 16.01
C LYS A 95 -16.80 -7.08 16.92
N THR A 96 -17.85 -6.26 16.80
CA THR A 96 -19.04 -6.32 17.65
C THR A 96 -19.82 -7.62 17.45
N ILE A 97 -19.91 -8.10 16.20
CA ILE A 97 -20.53 -9.41 15.91
C ILE A 97 -19.70 -10.55 16.53
N ARG A 98 -18.36 -10.47 16.44
CA ARG A 98 -17.48 -11.50 17.02
C ARG A 98 -17.55 -11.52 18.55
N GLU A 99 -17.61 -10.35 19.19
CA GLU A 99 -17.78 -10.22 20.64
C GLU A 99 -19.15 -10.74 21.10
N ALA A 100 -20.23 -10.42 20.38
CA ALA A 100 -21.56 -10.95 20.67
C ALA A 100 -21.61 -12.48 20.49
N LEU A 101 -20.94 -13.02 19.46
CA LEU A 101 -20.85 -14.46 19.23
C LEU A 101 -20.07 -15.16 20.36
N ASN A 102 -18.93 -14.58 20.76
CA ASN A 102 -18.15 -15.08 21.90
C ASN A 102 -18.95 -14.99 23.21
N SER A 103 -19.71 -13.92 23.44
CA SER A 103 -20.57 -13.80 24.63
C SER A 103 -21.63 -14.90 24.67
N ARG A 104 -22.24 -15.22 23.53
CA ARG A 104 -23.21 -16.32 23.41
C ARG A 104 -22.57 -17.70 23.67
N ILE A 105 -21.38 -17.95 23.11
CA ILE A 105 -20.70 -19.25 23.20
C ILE A 105 -20.00 -19.42 24.55
N THR A 106 -19.26 -18.43 25.02
CA THR A 106 -18.38 -18.56 26.19
C THR A 106 -19.09 -18.29 27.50
N ILE A 107 -20.00 -17.31 27.54
CA ILE A 107 -20.66 -16.92 28.79
C ILE A 107 -21.97 -17.71 28.91
N ALA A 108 -22.85 -17.56 27.93
CA ALA A 108 -24.22 -18.05 28.08
C ALA A 108 -24.38 -19.56 27.87
N TYR A 109 -23.63 -20.18 26.95
CA TYR A 109 -23.68 -21.64 26.77
C TYR A 109 -23.00 -22.38 27.92
N ASN A 110 -21.82 -21.94 28.36
CA ASN A 110 -21.13 -22.55 29.51
C ASN A 110 -21.90 -22.34 30.82
N ALA A 111 -22.48 -21.15 31.05
CA ALA A 111 -23.35 -20.90 32.19
C ALA A 111 -24.62 -21.76 32.12
N GLY A 112 -25.21 -21.95 30.93
CA GLY A 112 -26.37 -22.83 30.73
C GLY A 112 -26.07 -24.31 31.03
N ILE A 113 -24.85 -24.80 30.75
CA ILE A 113 -24.43 -26.17 31.11
C ILE A 113 -24.33 -26.32 32.64
N ILE A 114 -23.85 -25.31 33.35
CA ILE A 114 -23.62 -25.36 34.80
C ILE A 114 -24.90 -25.07 35.59
N SER A 115 -25.71 -24.10 35.16
CA SER A 115 -26.88 -23.58 35.87
C SER A 115 -28.21 -24.13 35.36
N GLY A 116 -28.25 -24.78 34.19
CA GLY A 116 -29.49 -25.24 33.54
C GLY A 116 -30.40 -24.12 33.00
N ASN A 117 -30.02 -22.85 33.17
CA ASN A 117 -30.81 -21.70 32.76
C ASN A 117 -30.59 -21.37 31.27
N THR A 118 -31.65 -21.48 30.46
CA THR A 118 -31.59 -21.23 29.01
C THR A 118 -31.80 -19.76 28.65
N ASP A 119 -32.26 -18.91 29.57
CA ASP A 119 -32.70 -17.55 29.24
C ASP A 119 -31.54 -16.59 28.98
N GLU A 120 -30.40 -16.78 29.64
CA GLU A 120 -29.17 -16.05 29.34
C GLU A 120 -28.68 -16.34 27.92
N TYR A 121 -28.75 -17.61 27.50
CA TYR A 121 -28.43 -18.02 26.14
C TYR A 121 -29.38 -17.39 25.13
N LYS A 122 -30.69 -17.38 25.41
CA LYS A 122 -31.68 -16.69 24.56
C LYS A 122 -31.38 -15.20 24.44
N SER A 123 -31.10 -14.52 25.55
CA SER A 123 -30.73 -13.09 25.59
C SER A 123 -29.48 -12.80 24.75
N ALA A 124 -28.42 -13.59 24.93
CA ALA A 124 -27.20 -13.49 24.14
C ALA A 124 -27.45 -13.76 22.65
N ALA A 125 -28.32 -14.72 22.31
CA ALA A 125 -28.73 -14.98 20.93
C ALA A 125 -29.53 -13.81 20.31
N TYR A 126 -30.35 -13.11 21.08
CA TYR A 126 -30.97 -11.85 20.64
C TYR A 126 -29.92 -10.75 20.46
N GLY A 127 -28.93 -10.67 21.34
CA GLY A 127 -27.78 -9.76 21.22
C GLY A 127 -27.03 -9.95 19.90
N VAL A 128 -26.71 -11.20 19.54
CA VAL A 128 -26.08 -11.53 18.23
C VAL A 128 -26.96 -11.07 17.07
N ARG A 129 -28.26 -11.39 17.08
CA ARG A 129 -29.19 -10.97 16.02
C ARG A 129 -29.29 -9.45 15.89
N ARG A 130 -29.25 -8.72 17.01
CA ARG A 130 -29.24 -7.25 17.03
C ARG A 130 -27.93 -6.70 16.45
N ALA A 131 -26.78 -7.25 16.86
CA ALA A 131 -25.47 -6.84 16.36
C ALA A 131 -25.36 -7.05 14.84
N VAL A 132 -25.84 -8.18 14.32
CA VAL A 132 -25.86 -8.46 12.88
C VAL A 132 -26.74 -7.47 12.12
N ARG A 133 -27.95 -7.16 12.61
CA ARG A 133 -28.83 -6.18 11.98
C ARG A 133 -28.19 -4.79 11.94
N GLU A 134 -27.61 -4.33 13.06
CA GLU A 134 -26.98 -3.01 13.10
C GLU A 134 -25.74 -2.94 12.22
N ALA A 135 -24.94 -4.01 12.16
CA ALA A 135 -23.77 -4.06 11.28
C ALA A 135 -24.16 -4.02 9.80
N LYS A 136 -25.19 -4.77 9.40
CA LYS A 136 -25.76 -4.69 8.03
C LYS A 136 -26.28 -3.28 7.73
N ARG A 137 -26.99 -2.65 8.67
CA ARG A 137 -27.51 -1.29 8.53
C ARG A 137 -26.39 -0.26 8.36
N ARG A 138 -25.33 -0.36 9.18
CA ARG A 138 -24.12 0.47 9.06
C ARG A 138 -23.42 0.29 7.72
N TYR A 139 -23.27 -0.95 7.26
CA TYR A 139 -22.67 -1.24 5.96
C TYR A 139 -23.50 -0.66 4.81
N GLY A 140 -24.82 -0.82 4.86
CA GLY A 140 -25.74 -0.23 3.88
C GLY A 140 -25.63 1.30 3.82
N ARG A 141 -25.64 1.99 4.98
CA ARG A 141 -25.40 3.44 5.04
C ARG A 141 -24.05 3.84 4.43
N LYS A 142 -22.99 3.08 4.74
CA LYS A 142 -21.66 3.36 4.19
C LYS A 142 -21.65 3.25 2.67
N LEU A 143 -22.30 2.22 2.13
CA LEU A 143 -22.42 2.01 0.69
C LEU A 143 -23.15 3.19 0.04
N GLU A 144 -24.29 3.57 0.60
CA GLU A 144 -25.10 4.72 0.16
C GLU A 144 -24.29 6.04 0.17
N THR A 145 -23.54 6.31 1.24
CA THR A 145 -22.71 7.52 1.31
C THR A 145 -21.63 7.59 0.24
N GLN A 146 -21.13 6.45 -0.26
CA GLN A 146 -20.16 6.45 -1.36
C GLN A 146 -20.77 6.83 -2.70
N PHE A 147 -22.06 6.59 -2.89
CA PHE A 147 -22.82 7.01 -4.07
C PHE A 147 -23.27 8.46 -4.01
N GLN A 148 -23.54 8.97 -2.81
CA GLN A 148 -23.92 10.38 -2.61
C GLN A 148 -22.73 11.34 -2.68
N GLN A 149 -21.50 10.85 -2.46
CA GLN A 149 -20.27 11.64 -2.63
C GLN A 149 -19.98 11.85 -4.12
N SER A 150 -19.92 13.11 -4.55
CA SER A 150 -19.71 13.56 -5.95
C SER A 150 -18.33 13.25 -6.55
N GLY A 151 -17.63 12.23 -6.04
CA GLY A 151 -16.30 11.82 -6.50
C GLY A 151 -16.35 10.56 -7.35
N SER A 152 -15.76 10.60 -8.55
CA SER A 152 -15.59 9.40 -9.39
C SER A 152 -14.91 8.24 -8.62
N ARG A 153 -13.92 8.55 -7.78
CA ARG A 153 -13.21 7.55 -6.95
C ARG A 153 -14.11 6.85 -5.92
N SER A 154 -15.02 7.58 -5.27
CA SER A 154 -15.95 7.00 -4.28
C SER A 154 -16.99 6.12 -4.96
N LEU A 155 -17.49 6.53 -6.13
CA LEU A 155 -18.38 5.73 -6.97
C LEU A 155 -17.72 4.41 -7.39
N TRP A 156 -16.50 4.47 -7.92
CA TRP A 156 -15.74 3.26 -8.29
C TRP A 156 -15.45 2.36 -7.09
N GLN A 157 -15.23 2.93 -5.91
CA GLN A 157 -15.07 2.15 -4.69
C GLN A 157 -16.39 1.47 -4.27
N GLY A 158 -17.53 2.16 -4.38
CA GLY A 158 -18.85 1.61 -4.13
C GLY A 158 -19.18 0.46 -5.07
N LEU A 159 -18.97 0.65 -6.38
CA LEU A 159 -19.20 -0.36 -7.40
C LEU A 159 -18.35 -1.62 -7.14
N ARG A 160 -17.06 -1.45 -6.83
CA ARG A 160 -16.16 -2.58 -6.54
C ARG A 160 -16.56 -3.38 -5.29
N MET A 161 -17.22 -2.75 -4.31
CA MET A 161 -17.73 -3.45 -3.12
C MET A 161 -19.03 -4.22 -3.38
N ILE A 162 -19.73 -3.94 -4.48
CA ILE A 162 -20.97 -4.63 -4.87
C ILE A 162 -20.68 -5.76 -5.84
N THR A 163 -19.83 -5.51 -6.83
CA THR A 163 -19.67 -6.40 -7.98
C THR A 163 -18.51 -7.39 -7.84
N ASP A 164 -17.74 -7.34 -6.75
CA ASP A 164 -16.49 -8.10 -6.55
C ASP A 164 -15.46 -7.95 -7.70
N CYS A 165 -15.68 -7.01 -8.64
CA CYS A 165 -14.92 -6.79 -9.89
C CYS A 165 -13.53 -6.16 -9.69
N GLY A 166 -12.84 -6.44 -8.59
CA GLY A 166 -11.49 -5.93 -8.41
C GLY A 166 -10.56 -6.81 -7.61
N SER A 167 -10.94 -8.04 -7.31
CA SER A 167 -9.93 -9.07 -7.06
C SER A 167 -9.44 -9.51 -8.44
N PRO A 168 -8.13 -9.43 -8.75
CA PRO A 168 -7.61 -10.23 -9.84
C PRO A 168 -8.09 -11.67 -9.57
N PRO A 169 -8.65 -12.39 -10.55
CA PRO A 169 -8.91 -13.80 -10.35
C PRO A 169 -7.62 -14.42 -9.80
N SER A 170 -7.70 -15.04 -8.63
CA SER A 170 -6.59 -15.81 -8.08
C SER A 170 -6.34 -16.95 -9.05
N GLY A 171 -5.41 -16.72 -9.96
CA GLY A 171 -5.19 -17.51 -11.15
C GLY A 171 -4.63 -16.57 -12.19
N LEU A 172 -3.32 -16.62 -12.36
CA LEU A 172 -2.59 -16.05 -13.49
C LEU A 172 -3.31 -16.50 -14.77
N MET A 173 -4.28 -15.72 -15.25
CA MET A 173 -4.73 -15.84 -16.62
C MET A 173 -3.52 -15.46 -17.43
N SER A 174 -2.94 -16.44 -18.12
CA SER A 174 -1.92 -16.22 -19.13
C SER A 174 -2.33 -14.98 -19.91
N ALA A 175 -1.55 -13.91 -19.78
CA ALA A 175 -1.76 -12.72 -20.56
C ALA A 175 -1.45 -13.13 -22.00
N ASP A 176 -2.48 -13.60 -22.70
CA ASP A 176 -2.37 -13.99 -24.10
C ASP A 176 -1.92 -12.75 -24.87
N GLU A 177 -0.67 -12.76 -25.32
CA GLU A 177 -0.06 -11.69 -26.09
C GLU A 177 -0.89 -11.38 -27.35
N SER A 178 -1.64 -12.38 -27.84
CA SER A 178 -2.62 -12.20 -28.93
C SER A 178 -3.78 -11.28 -28.54
N LEU A 179 -4.27 -11.35 -27.30
CA LEU A 179 -5.34 -10.49 -26.79
C LEU A 179 -4.83 -9.06 -26.58
N ALA A 180 -3.63 -8.91 -26.02
CA ALA A 180 -3.00 -7.59 -25.84
C ALA A 180 -2.82 -6.89 -27.19
N ASN A 181 -2.33 -7.60 -28.20
CA ASN A 181 -2.17 -7.07 -29.56
C ASN A 181 -3.52 -6.73 -30.21
N LYS A 182 -4.57 -7.55 -30.02
CA LYS A 182 -5.92 -7.24 -30.49
C LYS A 182 -6.50 -5.97 -29.84
N LEU A 183 -6.29 -5.80 -28.54
CA LEU A 183 -6.74 -4.61 -27.81
C LEU A 183 -6.00 -3.36 -28.27
N ASN A 184 -4.66 -3.45 -28.41
CA ASN A 184 -3.86 -2.35 -28.95
C ASN A 184 -4.38 -1.92 -30.33
N THR A 185 -4.53 -2.86 -31.27
CA THR A 185 -5.10 -2.57 -32.61
C THR A 185 -6.50 -1.95 -32.53
N PHE A 186 -7.35 -2.43 -31.61
CA PHE A 186 -8.72 -1.92 -31.47
C PHE A 186 -8.77 -0.46 -30.97
N PHE A 187 -7.87 -0.08 -30.06
CA PHE A 187 -7.83 1.29 -29.52
C PHE A 187 -6.98 2.24 -30.39
N THR A 188 -5.96 1.76 -31.09
CA THR A 188 -5.12 2.59 -31.99
C THR A 188 -5.73 2.80 -33.37
N ARG A 189 -6.77 2.04 -33.76
CA ARG A 189 -7.43 2.19 -35.08
C ARG A 189 -7.97 3.59 -35.36
N PHE A 190 -8.27 4.37 -34.31
CA PHE A 190 -8.73 5.75 -34.46
C PHE A 190 -7.59 6.76 -34.68
N GLU A 191 -6.38 6.47 -34.22
CA GLU A 191 -5.21 7.34 -34.44
C GLU A 191 -4.59 7.11 -35.83
N ALA A 192 -4.62 5.87 -36.32
CA ALA A 192 -4.10 5.51 -37.64
C ALA A 192 -4.86 6.20 -38.79
N THR A 193 -6.18 6.36 -38.66
CA THR A 193 -6.99 7.05 -39.67
C THR A 193 -6.79 8.57 -39.67
N SER A 194 -6.52 9.18 -38.52
CA SER A 194 -6.17 10.61 -38.43
C SER A 194 -4.79 10.94 -39.02
N SER A 195 -3.80 10.06 -38.86
CA SER A 195 -2.48 10.28 -39.48
C SER A 195 -2.49 10.08 -40.99
N SER A 196 -3.31 9.17 -41.51
CA SER A 196 -3.42 8.95 -42.97
C SER A 196 -4.19 10.07 -43.69
N ALA A 197 -5.04 10.82 -43.01
CA ALA A 197 -5.74 11.98 -43.59
C ALA A 197 -4.89 13.27 -43.59
N ASN A 198 -3.92 13.38 -42.67
CA ASN A 198 -3.10 14.59 -42.50
C ASN A 198 -1.73 14.52 -43.22
N ALA A 199 -1.31 13.34 -43.70
CA ALA A 199 -0.05 13.17 -44.45
C ALA A 199 -0.10 13.73 -45.89
N SER A 200 -1.27 14.16 -46.39
CA SER A 200 -1.44 14.68 -47.75
C SER A 200 -1.28 16.20 -47.87
N SER A 201 -0.93 16.92 -46.79
CA SER A 201 -0.87 18.40 -46.78
C SER A 201 0.31 18.97 -45.99
N ALA A 202 1.53 18.47 -46.24
CA ALA A 202 2.75 19.15 -45.81
C ALA A 202 3.80 19.08 -46.91
N ASN A 203 3.59 19.87 -47.97
CA ASN A 203 4.61 20.16 -48.97
C ASN A 203 5.12 21.61 -48.75
N ALA A 204 6.45 21.73 -48.69
CA ALA A 204 7.32 22.88 -48.95
C ALA A 204 7.10 24.19 -48.16
N ASN A 205 8.14 24.59 -47.41
CA ASN A 205 8.88 25.87 -47.54
C ASN A 205 9.98 25.91 -46.45
N SER A 206 11.27 25.80 -46.84
CA SER A 206 12.25 26.91 -46.90
C SER A 206 12.88 27.21 -45.51
N THR A 207 14.17 27.42 -45.29
CA THR A 207 15.30 27.76 -46.17
C THR A 207 16.60 27.48 -45.39
N SER A 208 17.61 26.99 -46.09
CA SER A 208 19.01 26.98 -45.65
C SER A 208 19.61 28.39 -45.77
N ALA A 209 20.34 28.84 -44.77
CA ALA A 209 21.21 30.02 -44.85
C ALA A 209 22.55 29.74 -44.17
N ASN A 210 23.57 29.46 -44.99
CA ASN A 210 24.98 29.60 -44.66
C ASN A 210 25.32 31.08 -44.42
N GLY A 211 26.18 31.38 -43.44
CA GLY A 211 26.63 32.74 -43.22
C GLY A 211 27.69 32.94 -42.14
N THR A 212 28.94 32.68 -42.51
CA THR A 212 30.14 33.44 -42.14
C THR A 212 30.78 33.27 -40.76
N ILE A 213 32.01 32.75 -40.80
CA ILE A 213 33.05 32.78 -39.78
C ILE A 213 33.60 34.22 -39.71
N GLY A 214 33.61 34.81 -38.52
CA GLY A 214 34.26 36.09 -38.22
C GLY A 214 34.96 36.01 -36.88
N ALA A 215 36.28 35.79 -36.92
CA ALA A 215 37.16 35.87 -35.77
C ALA A 215 37.25 37.33 -35.28
N ASN A 216 37.05 37.54 -33.98
CA ASN A 216 37.54 38.72 -33.26
C ASN A 216 37.88 38.31 -31.83
N ASN A 217 39.17 38.40 -31.50
CA ASN A 217 39.71 38.25 -30.16
C ASN A 217 39.27 39.42 -29.29
N GLY A 218 38.58 39.12 -28.20
CA GLY A 218 38.30 40.04 -27.11
C GLY A 218 38.33 39.26 -25.80
N ALA A 219 39.45 39.29 -25.11
CA ALA A 219 39.61 38.72 -23.78
C ALA A 219 38.68 39.45 -22.80
N CYS A 220 37.76 38.75 -22.14
CA CYS A 220 37.10 39.18 -20.91
C CYS A 220 36.46 37.97 -20.23
N ALA A 221 37.10 37.53 -19.13
CA ALA A 221 36.58 36.74 -18.02
C ALA A 221 35.67 35.53 -18.35
N GLU A 222 36.28 34.35 -18.34
CA GLU A 222 35.57 33.11 -18.04
C GLU A 222 34.86 33.29 -16.67
N PRO A 223 33.52 33.19 -16.57
CA PRO A 223 32.91 33.02 -15.27
C PRO A 223 33.30 31.62 -14.83
N THR A 224 34.31 31.51 -13.97
CA THR A 224 34.47 30.33 -13.13
C THR A 224 33.13 30.16 -12.41
N ILE A 225 32.25 29.34 -12.95
CA ILE A 225 31.12 28.81 -12.21
C ILE A 225 31.81 27.94 -11.16
N GLU A 226 32.12 28.55 -10.01
CA GLU A 226 32.33 27.79 -8.80
C GLU A 226 31.02 27.04 -8.57
N GLN A 227 30.95 25.83 -9.12
CA GLN A 227 29.89 24.89 -8.85
C GLN A 227 30.03 24.57 -7.37
N ARG A 228 29.34 25.36 -6.55
CA ARG A 228 29.23 25.13 -5.13
C ARG A 228 28.79 23.66 -4.98
N PRO A 229 29.59 22.81 -4.31
CA PRO A 229 29.26 21.40 -4.22
C PRO A 229 27.85 21.27 -3.66
N LEU A 230 27.02 20.47 -4.32
CA LEU A 230 25.63 20.26 -3.95
C LEU A 230 25.65 19.43 -2.65
N ILE A 231 25.56 20.10 -1.51
CA ILE A 231 25.58 19.46 -0.20
C ILE A 231 24.14 19.21 0.23
N ILE A 232 23.80 17.94 0.42
CA ILE A 232 22.52 17.54 1.01
C ILE A 232 22.64 17.69 2.53
N THR A 233 21.64 18.30 3.15
CA THR A 233 21.58 18.48 4.60
C THR A 233 20.67 17.44 5.27
N ASP A 234 20.94 17.14 6.55
CA ASP A 234 20.09 16.29 7.39
C ASP A 234 18.63 16.76 7.42
N SER A 235 18.42 18.08 7.45
CA SER A 235 17.07 18.67 7.43
C SER A 235 16.33 18.32 6.15
N ASP A 236 17.00 18.31 5.01
CA ASP A 236 16.38 18.01 3.71
C ASP A 236 15.96 16.54 3.67
N VAL A 237 16.87 15.63 4.02
CA VAL A 237 16.61 14.18 4.06
C VAL A 237 15.46 13.87 5.02
N ARG A 238 15.49 14.46 6.22
CA ARG A 238 14.45 14.30 7.24
C ARG A 238 13.08 14.78 6.74
N ASN A 239 13.03 15.92 6.06
CA ASN A 239 11.80 16.47 5.51
C ASN A 239 11.23 15.59 4.40
N VAL A 240 12.09 15.06 3.53
CA VAL A 240 11.70 14.11 2.49
C VAL A 240 11.14 12.83 3.11
N PHE A 241 11.83 12.25 4.10
CA PHE A 241 11.40 11.04 4.81
C PHE A 241 10.05 11.22 5.51
N LYS A 242 9.81 12.36 6.16
CA LYS A 242 8.52 12.69 6.79
C LYS A 242 7.37 12.78 5.77
N ARG A 243 7.65 13.13 4.51
CA ARG A 243 6.67 13.25 3.43
C ARG A 243 6.40 11.94 2.68
N VAL A 244 7.18 10.88 2.94
CA VAL A 244 7.00 9.56 2.28
C VAL A 244 5.59 9.02 2.50
N ASN A 245 5.01 8.47 1.43
CA ASN A 245 3.73 7.80 1.48
C ASN A 245 3.89 6.36 2.00
N THR A 246 3.47 6.13 3.24
CA THR A 246 3.56 4.83 3.93
C THR A 246 2.67 3.73 3.36
N ARG A 247 1.77 4.06 2.42
CA ARG A 247 0.89 3.10 1.75
C ARG A 247 1.51 2.48 0.50
N LYS A 248 2.62 3.04 0.00
CA LYS A 248 3.36 2.43 -1.10
C LYS A 248 4.06 1.16 -0.59
N ALA A 249 4.18 0.16 -1.45
CA ALA A 249 4.97 -1.03 -1.15
C ALA A 249 6.42 -0.63 -0.86
N ALA A 250 7.11 -1.41 -0.04
CA ALA A 250 8.56 -1.29 0.07
C ALA A 250 9.15 -1.48 -1.33
N GLY A 251 10.13 -0.65 -1.69
CA GLY A 251 10.91 -0.87 -2.90
C GLY A 251 11.71 -2.18 -2.82
N PRO A 252 12.49 -2.51 -3.86
CA PRO A 252 13.35 -3.70 -3.89
C PRO A 252 14.34 -3.79 -2.70
N TYR A 253 14.48 -2.71 -1.94
CA TYR A 253 15.41 -2.54 -0.82
C TYR A 253 14.82 -2.83 0.57
N GLY A 254 13.56 -3.27 0.66
CA GLY A 254 12.97 -3.77 1.91
C GLY A 254 12.64 -2.71 2.98
N ILE A 255 13.17 -1.49 2.89
CA ILE A 255 12.80 -0.39 3.81
C ILE A 255 11.41 0.11 3.42
N CYS A 256 10.41 -0.24 4.22
CA CYS A 256 9.07 0.25 3.99
C CYS A 256 8.98 1.76 4.29
N GLY A 257 8.18 2.49 3.52
CA GLY A 257 8.02 3.94 3.72
C GLY A 257 7.53 4.33 5.11
N ARG A 258 6.96 3.38 5.86
CA ARG A 258 6.60 3.55 7.28
C ARG A 258 7.82 3.65 8.19
N VAL A 259 8.89 2.86 7.96
CA VAL A 259 10.17 2.99 8.68
C VAL A 259 10.76 4.37 8.42
N LEU A 260 10.89 4.76 7.14
CA LEU A 260 11.46 6.06 6.76
C LEU A 260 10.71 7.22 7.44
N LYS A 261 9.38 7.18 7.44
CA LYS A 261 8.58 8.24 8.03
C LYS A 261 8.64 8.28 9.56
N ALA A 262 8.61 7.12 10.22
CA ALA A 262 8.62 7.03 11.68
C ALA A 262 10.01 7.33 12.26
N CYS A 263 11.06 6.79 11.65
CA CYS A 263 12.45 6.90 12.09
C CYS A 263 13.22 7.99 11.32
N ALA A 264 12.50 8.99 10.78
CA ALA A 264 13.09 10.03 9.94
C ALA A 264 14.19 10.82 10.67
N ASN A 265 14.10 10.91 12.00
CA ASN A 265 15.07 11.66 12.79
C ASN A 265 16.39 10.91 12.94
N GLN A 266 16.30 9.61 13.18
CA GLN A 266 17.41 8.68 13.38
C GLN A 266 18.14 8.37 12.08
N LEU A 267 17.38 8.22 10.99
CA LEU A 267 17.93 7.82 9.70
C LEU A 267 18.50 9.00 8.90
N ALA A 268 18.09 10.23 9.17
CA ALA A 268 18.53 11.38 8.38
C ALA A 268 20.06 11.55 8.34
N PRO A 269 20.82 11.46 9.45
CA PRO A 269 22.27 11.62 9.42
C PRO A 269 22.97 10.57 8.54
N VAL A 270 22.69 9.28 8.76
CA VAL A 270 23.35 8.19 8.00
C VAL A 270 23.00 8.23 6.51
N PHE A 271 21.76 8.58 6.14
CA PHE A 271 21.39 8.71 4.73
C PHE A 271 21.97 9.97 4.08
N THR A 272 22.14 11.05 4.85
CA THR A 272 22.81 12.27 4.36
C THR A 272 24.27 11.97 4.00
N ASP A 273 24.95 11.22 4.85
CA ASP A 273 26.30 10.71 4.61
C ASP A 273 26.38 9.87 3.33
N ILE A 274 25.47 8.91 3.17
CA ILE A 274 25.39 8.08 1.97
C ILE A 274 25.19 8.94 0.71
N PHE A 275 24.27 9.90 0.75
CA PHE A 275 23.98 10.74 -0.41
C PHE A 275 25.12 11.68 -0.76
N ASN A 276 25.73 12.33 0.23
CA ASN A 276 26.88 13.22 0.00
C ASN A 276 28.10 12.43 -0.49
N LEU A 277 28.30 11.21 0.00
CA LEU A 277 29.36 10.31 -0.50
C LEU A 277 29.08 9.87 -1.95
N SER A 278 27.82 9.53 -2.27
CA SER A 278 27.39 9.21 -3.63
C SER A 278 27.60 10.39 -4.59
N LEU A 279 27.29 11.62 -4.17
CA LEU A 279 27.50 12.82 -4.97
C LEU A 279 28.99 13.11 -5.20
N THR A 280 29.82 12.91 -4.17
CA THR A 280 31.28 13.11 -4.25
C THR A 280 31.93 12.11 -5.21
N LEU A 281 31.49 10.85 -5.18
CA LEU A 281 32.04 9.77 -6.00
C LEU A 281 31.37 9.63 -7.38
N GLY A 282 30.25 10.31 -7.61
CA GLY A 282 29.44 10.18 -8.82
C GLY A 282 28.83 8.77 -9.02
N ILE A 283 28.77 7.96 -7.97
CA ILE A 283 28.30 6.57 -8.02
C ILE A 283 27.00 6.46 -7.23
N VAL A 284 25.95 5.99 -7.88
CA VAL A 284 24.72 5.56 -7.19
C VAL A 284 24.94 4.16 -6.62
N PRO A 285 24.77 3.96 -5.31
CA PRO A 285 24.83 2.64 -4.67
C PRO A 285 24.00 1.60 -5.42
N SER A 286 24.53 0.38 -5.58
CA SER A 286 23.77 -0.72 -6.20
C SER A 286 22.47 -1.01 -5.46
N SER A 287 22.46 -0.82 -4.13
CA SER A 287 21.27 -0.90 -3.28
C SER A 287 20.24 0.19 -3.53
N PHE A 288 20.45 1.13 -4.47
CA PHE A 288 19.47 2.14 -4.90
C PHE A 288 19.13 2.05 -6.40
N LYS A 289 19.73 1.13 -7.16
CA LYS A 289 19.47 0.90 -8.59
C LYS A 289 18.35 -0.10 -8.86
#